data_AF-A0A5P9Q1Y5-F1
#
_entry.id   AF-A0A5P9Q1Y5-F1
#
_cell.length_a   1.000
_cell.length_b   1.000
_cell.length_c   1.000
_cell.angle_alpha   90.00
_cell.angle_beta   90.00
_cell.angle_gamma   90.00
#
_symmetry.space_group_name_H-M   'P 1'
#
loop_
_entity.id
_entity.type
_entity.pdbx_description
1 polymer ?
#
loop_
_entity_poly.entity_id
_entity_poly.type
_entity_poly.pdbx_seq_one_letter_code
_entity_poly.pdbx_strand_id
1 'polypeptide(L)'
;MRRFRSVIAAAALAAALAPVPAASAVEQGKGTPGYCPDATGVTVVVDFHELGGDPIVRCAPGAQASGLSALQNAGFELTGSQRWGMASLCRIEGKPAPEAEACIDTSPLTAYWGYWQAPDGGNWGFAQSGVMDSKPPAGSFEGWSFAKDKSADAAPAPRIPPVRQAGTSGVTPGGVAWTGGEAVAPARDSGFPWGAVLGGAAVLLVGGAAGMVAYRRKRASG
;
A
#
# COMPACT_ATOMS: atom_id res chain seq x y z
N MET A 1 -56.89 23.97 62.10
CA MET A 1 -55.79 23.19 62.71
C MET A 1 -55.21 22.26 61.66
N ARG A 2 -53.91 22.38 61.33
CA ARG A 2 -52.91 21.31 61.02
C ARG A 2 -53.46 20.02 60.34
N ARG A 3 -52.96 19.52 59.19
CA ARG A 3 -51.56 19.20 58.84
C ARG A 3 -51.37 18.91 57.33
N PHE A 4 -50.25 19.41 56.80
CA PHE A 4 -49.28 18.80 55.88
C PHE A 4 -49.67 17.55 55.04
N ARG A 5 -49.35 17.58 53.74
CA ARG A 5 -48.17 16.87 53.20
C ARG A 5 -47.91 17.17 51.72
N SER A 6 -46.64 17.43 51.45
CA SER A 6 -46.01 17.81 50.19
C SER A 6 -46.30 16.84 49.05
N VAL A 7 -46.68 17.36 47.89
CA VAL A 7 -46.61 16.62 46.63
C VAL A 7 -45.22 16.89 46.05
N ILE A 8 -44.31 15.94 46.24
CA ILE A 8 -43.01 15.93 45.58
C ILE A 8 -43.27 15.62 44.10
N ALA A 9 -43.09 16.60 43.24
CA ALA A 9 -43.09 16.39 41.79
C ALA A 9 -41.83 15.59 41.43
N ALA A 10 -41.99 14.30 41.15
CA ALA A 10 -40.94 13.49 40.57
C ALA A 10 -40.75 13.89 39.11
N ALA A 11 -39.80 14.77 38.83
CA ALA A 11 -39.33 15.03 37.48
C ALA A 11 -38.53 13.80 37.01
N ALA A 12 -39.19 12.93 36.24
CA ALA A 12 -38.52 11.83 35.55
C ALA A 12 -37.59 12.41 34.48
N LEU A 13 -36.30 12.49 34.80
CA LEU A 13 -35.25 12.84 33.85
C LEU A 13 -35.04 11.63 32.92
N ALA A 14 -35.87 11.54 31.87
CA ALA A 14 -35.64 10.62 30.77
C ALA A 14 -34.43 11.11 29.98
N ALA A 15 -33.24 10.68 30.38
CA ALA A 15 -32.02 10.86 29.60
C ALA A 15 -32.20 10.09 28.28
N ALA A 16 -32.44 10.81 27.20
CA ALA A 16 -32.45 10.26 25.86
C ALA A 16 -31.05 9.70 25.54
N LEU A 17 -30.93 8.37 25.54
CA LEU A 17 -29.81 7.68 24.91
C LEU A 17 -29.92 7.88 23.39
N ALA A 18 -29.38 8.99 22.90
CA ALA A 18 -29.14 9.14 21.47
C ALA A 18 -27.96 8.22 21.09
N PRO A 19 -28.12 7.28 20.14
CA PRO A 19 -26.97 6.57 19.59
C PRO A 19 -26.07 7.60 18.90
N VAL A 20 -24.84 7.72 19.38
CA VAL A 20 -23.81 8.51 18.69
C VAL A 20 -23.48 7.73 17.41
N PRO A 21 -23.73 8.26 16.20
CA PRO A 21 -23.29 7.57 15.01
C PRO A 21 -21.76 7.66 14.99
N ALA A 22 -21.09 6.52 15.16
CA ALA A 22 -19.71 6.36 14.72
C ALA A 22 -19.73 6.29 13.19
N ALA A 23 -20.01 7.42 12.55
CA ALA A 23 -19.95 7.56 11.11
C ALA A 23 -18.50 7.84 10.72
N SER A 24 -17.74 6.78 10.45
CA SER A 24 -16.51 6.88 9.66
C SER A 24 -16.93 7.13 8.21
N ALA A 25 -17.12 8.40 7.85
CA ALA A 25 -17.41 8.74 6.47
C ALA A 25 -16.17 8.43 5.61
N VAL A 26 -16.27 7.40 4.78
CA VAL A 26 -15.33 7.17 3.68
C VAL A 26 -15.39 8.39 2.78
N GLU A 27 -14.34 9.20 2.75
CA GLU A 27 -14.26 10.33 1.83
C GLU A 27 -13.78 9.82 0.47
N GLN A 28 -14.71 9.16 -0.23
CA GLN A 28 -14.49 8.69 -1.59
C GLN A 28 -14.13 9.89 -2.47
N GLY A 29 -12.90 9.88 -3.00
CA GLY A 29 -12.36 10.98 -3.81
C GLY A 29 -11.02 11.54 -3.33
N LYS A 30 -10.60 11.26 -2.08
CA LYS A 30 -9.25 11.65 -1.63
C LYS A 30 -8.14 10.85 -2.30
N GLY A 31 -8.41 9.58 -2.56
CA GLY A 31 -7.49 8.65 -3.22
C GLY A 31 -8.12 7.97 -4.42
N THR A 32 -7.32 7.17 -5.13
CA THR A 32 -7.77 6.38 -6.28
C THR A 32 -7.50 4.90 -6.07
N PRO A 33 -8.34 3.99 -6.61
CA PRO A 33 -8.03 2.57 -6.61
C PRO A 33 -6.71 2.26 -7.32
N GLY A 34 -6.00 1.24 -6.83
CA GLY A 34 -4.74 0.77 -7.41
C GLY A 34 -3.52 1.55 -6.92
N TYR A 35 -2.38 1.25 -7.55
CA TYR A 35 -1.10 1.90 -7.28
C TYR A 35 -1.15 3.39 -7.66
N CYS A 36 -0.32 4.21 -7.01
CA CYS A 36 -0.08 5.54 -7.55
C CYS A 36 0.53 5.45 -8.95
N PRO A 37 0.10 6.29 -9.91
CA PRO A 37 0.60 6.22 -11.29
C PRO A 37 2.07 6.64 -11.39
N ASP A 38 2.54 7.47 -10.46
CA ASP A 38 3.89 8.03 -10.44
C ASP A 38 4.41 8.27 -9.01
N ALA A 39 5.68 8.63 -8.89
CA ALA A 39 6.36 8.80 -7.61
C ALA A 39 5.95 10.05 -6.81
N THR A 40 4.87 10.75 -7.17
CA THR A 40 4.41 11.95 -6.44
C THR A 40 3.52 11.62 -5.24
N GLY A 41 2.88 10.46 -5.25
CA GLY A 41 2.02 9.96 -4.16
C GLY A 41 2.62 8.80 -3.39
N VAL A 42 1.85 8.25 -2.45
CA VAL A 42 2.19 7.07 -1.65
C VAL A 42 1.18 5.97 -1.96
N THR A 43 1.65 4.79 -2.34
CA THR A 43 0.75 3.64 -2.53
C THR A 43 0.49 2.98 -1.19
N VAL A 44 -0.78 2.80 -0.83
CA VAL A 44 -1.20 2.17 0.41
C VAL A 44 -1.77 0.79 0.14
N VAL A 45 -1.27 -0.21 0.86
CA VAL A 45 -1.73 -1.60 0.81
C VAL A 45 -2.33 -1.99 2.15
N VAL A 46 -3.56 -2.49 2.14
CA VAL A 46 -4.21 -3.08 3.32
C VAL A 46 -4.44 -4.55 3.05
N ASP A 47 -3.86 -5.43 3.86
CA ASP A 47 -3.99 -6.87 3.76
C ASP A 47 -4.66 -7.47 4.99
N PHE A 48 -5.83 -8.09 4.79
CA PHE A 48 -6.65 -8.61 5.87
C PHE A 48 -6.16 -9.93 6.49
N HIS A 49 -5.26 -10.67 5.82
CA HIS A 49 -4.75 -11.98 6.28
C HIS A 49 -5.80 -12.85 6.99
N GLU A 50 -5.68 -13.06 8.31
CA GLU A 50 -6.57 -13.94 9.09
C GLU A 50 -8.02 -13.45 9.19
N LEU A 51 -8.29 -12.18 8.87
CA LEU A 51 -9.66 -11.64 8.74
C LEU A 51 -10.32 -12.00 7.40
N GLY A 52 -9.56 -12.60 6.48
CA GLY A 52 -10.02 -13.02 5.16
C GLY A 52 -10.34 -11.88 4.21
N GLY A 53 -10.42 -12.21 2.92
CA GLY A 53 -10.60 -11.26 1.82
C GLY A 53 -9.31 -10.93 1.10
N ASP A 54 -9.46 -10.20 0.00
CA ASP A 54 -8.35 -9.77 -0.85
C ASP A 54 -7.71 -8.49 -0.31
N PRO A 55 -6.39 -8.33 -0.45
CA PRO A 55 -5.74 -7.06 -0.14
C PRO A 55 -6.29 -5.92 -1.00
N ILE A 56 -6.39 -4.72 -0.43
CA ILE A 56 -6.82 -3.51 -1.13
C ILE A 56 -5.59 -2.63 -1.35
N VAL A 57 -5.45 -2.15 -2.58
CA VAL A 57 -4.42 -1.17 -2.96
C VAL A 57 -5.09 0.12 -3.38
N ARG A 58 -4.68 1.25 -2.80
CA ARG A 58 -5.14 2.59 -3.18
C ARG A 58 -3.98 3.57 -3.18
N CYS A 59 -4.07 4.60 -4.03
CA CYS A 59 -3.12 5.70 -4.08
C CYS A 59 -3.56 6.83 -3.16
N ALA A 60 -2.65 7.31 -2.31
CA ALA A 60 -2.74 8.62 -1.66
C ALA A 60 -1.97 9.66 -2.49
N PRO A 61 -2.65 10.59 -3.19
CA PRO A 61 -2.00 11.55 -4.06
C PRO A 61 -1.15 12.57 -3.28
N GLY A 62 -0.01 12.96 -3.84
CA GLY A 62 0.85 13.98 -3.28
C GLY A 62 1.63 13.56 -2.03
N ALA A 63 2.32 14.53 -1.44
CA ALA A 63 3.08 14.32 -0.21
C ALA A 63 2.15 14.07 0.98
N GLN A 64 2.51 13.10 1.82
CA GLN A 64 1.74 12.74 3.00
C GLN A 64 2.42 13.27 4.26
N ALA A 65 1.62 13.84 5.17
CA ALA A 65 2.13 14.37 6.43
C ALA A 65 2.57 13.25 7.37
N SER A 66 1.85 12.12 7.35
CA SER A 66 2.19 10.91 8.09
C SER A 66 1.70 9.62 7.40
N GLY A 67 2.06 8.46 7.95
CA GLY A 67 1.48 7.16 7.57
C GLY A 67 -0.04 7.12 7.74
N LEU A 68 -0.57 7.67 8.84
CA LEU A 68 -2.02 7.81 9.02
C LEU A 68 -2.63 8.71 7.92
N SER A 69 -1.98 9.83 7.59
CA SER A 69 -2.47 10.70 6.51
C SER A 69 -2.46 9.97 5.17
N ALA A 70 -1.46 9.14 4.89
CA ALA A 70 -1.44 8.32 3.68
C ALA A 70 -2.65 7.38 3.64
N LEU A 71 -2.95 6.66 4.73
CA LEU A 71 -4.09 5.75 4.80
C LEU A 71 -5.44 6.48 4.62
N GLN A 72 -5.61 7.63 5.28
CA GLN A 72 -6.82 8.46 5.16
C GLN A 72 -6.96 9.07 3.76
N ASN A 73 -5.89 9.60 3.19
CA ASN A 73 -5.89 10.23 1.87
C ASN A 73 -5.92 9.22 0.73
N ALA A 74 -5.56 7.95 0.98
CA ALA A 74 -5.87 6.83 0.09
C ALA A 74 -7.37 6.46 0.12
N GLY A 75 -8.15 7.06 1.02
CA GLY A 75 -9.60 6.91 1.11
C GLY A 75 -10.06 5.67 1.84
N PHE A 76 -9.25 5.10 2.75
CA PHE A 76 -9.67 3.96 3.57
C PHE A 76 -10.63 4.38 4.68
N GLU A 77 -11.61 3.53 4.96
CA GLU A 77 -12.46 3.67 6.16
C GLU A 77 -11.66 3.28 7.41
N LEU A 78 -11.54 4.19 8.37
CA LEU A 78 -10.78 3.93 9.59
C LEU A 78 -11.65 4.10 10.83
N THR A 79 -11.43 3.21 11.80
CA THR A 79 -11.93 3.36 13.16
C THR A 79 -10.75 3.25 14.12
N GLY A 80 -10.57 4.25 14.96
CA GLY A 80 -9.60 4.22 16.05
C GLY A 80 -10.22 3.64 17.32
N SER A 81 -9.39 3.29 18.30
CA SER A 81 -9.88 2.96 19.64
C SER A 81 -10.59 4.16 20.29
N GLN A 82 -11.54 3.92 21.19
CA GLN A 82 -12.21 4.98 21.94
C GLN A 82 -11.24 5.74 22.84
N ARG A 83 -10.30 5.04 23.48
CA ARG A 83 -9.37 5.64 24.43
C ARG A 83 -8.26 6.45 23.78
N TRP A 84 -7.74 6.02 22.63
CA TRP A 84 -6.56 6.62 22.00
C TRP A 84 -6.82 7.21 20.60
N GLY A 85 -8.06 7.14 20.11
CA GLY A 85 -8.42 7.63 18.79
C GLY A 85 -7.58 6.96 17.69
N MET A 86 -7.21 7.73 16.66
CA MET A 86 -6.45 7.24 15.50
C MET A 86 -4.98 6.90 15.80
N ALA A 87 -4.46 7.26 16.98
CA ALA A 87 -3.14 6.79 17.41
C ALA A 87 -3.13 5.28 17.65
N SER A 88 -4.30 4.66 17.81
CA SER A 88 -4.47 3.21 17.85
C SER A 88 -5.60 2.80 16.89
N LEU A 89 -5.20 2.40 15.68
CA LEU A 89 -6.12 1.94 14.64
C LEU A 89 -6.75 0.60 15.04
N CYS A 90 -8.07 0.61 15.22
CA CYS A 90 -8.86 -0.56 15.55
C CYS A 90 -9.36 -1.28 14.29
N ARG A 91 -9.95 -0.52 13.36
CA ARG A 91 -10.50 -1.07 12.11
C ARG A 91 -9.99 -0.35 10.88
N ILE A 92 -9.87 -1.14 9.82
CA ILE A 92 -9.68 -0.67 8.45
C ILE A 92 -10.74 -1.37 7.59
N GLU A 93 -11.55 -0.61 6.85
CA GLU A 93 -12.67 -1.12 6.02
C GLU A 93 -13.62 -2.03 6.82
N GLY A 94 -13.98 -1.58 8.04
CA GLY A 94 -14.91 -2.29 8.92
C GLY A 94 -14.38 -3.59 9.52
N LYS A 95 -13.08 -3.91 9.35
CA LYS A 95 -12.44 -5.14 9.84
C LYS A 95 -11.40 -4.87 10.95
N PRO A 96 -11.32 -5.68 12.02
CA PRO A 96 -12.21 -6.80 12.38
C PRO A 96 -13.67 -6.35 12.53
N ALA A 97 -14.64 -7.28 12.54
CA ALA A 97 -16.05 -6.93 12.72
C ALA A 97 -16.35 -6.50 14.17
N PRO A 98 -17.42 -5.71 14.43
CA PRO A 98 -17.79 -5.25 15.77
C PRO A 98 -17.97 -6.34 16.83
N GLU A 99 -18.36 -7.53 16.41
CA GLU A 99 -18.55 -8.69 17.30
C GLU A 99 -17.22 -9.29 17.76
N ALA A 100 -16.14 -9.07 17.01
CA ALA A 100 -14.81 -9.61 17.30
C ALA A 100 -13.91 -8.64 18.07
N GLU A 101 -14.14 -7.33 17.92
CA GLU A 101 -13.34 -6.30 18.57
C GLU A 101 -14.25 -5.11 18.88
N ALA A 102 -14.27 -4.63 20.13
CA ALA A 102 -15.15 -3.55 20.57
C ALA A 102 -14.56 -2.15 20.34
N CYS A 103 -13.27 -2.05 19.99
CA CYS A 103 -12.53 -0.81 19.81
C CYS A 103 -12.52 0.11 21.03
N ILE A 104 -12.48 -0.44 22.24
CA ILE A 104 -12.47 0.38 23.47
C ILE A 104 -11.05 0.88 23.74
N ASP A 105 -10.10 -0.05 23.85
CA ASP A 105 -8.69 0.19 24.12
C ASP A 105 -7.83 -0.11 22.89
N THR A 106 -6.50 -0.06 23.07
CA THR A 106 -5.54 -0.54 22.08
C THR A 106 -5.79 -2.02 21.78
N SER A 107 -5.73 -2.37 20.49
CA SER A 107 -5.86 -3.76 20.05
C SER A 107 -4.90 -4.68 20.82
N PRO A 108 -5.33 -5.87 21.24
CA PRO A 108 -4.48 -6.79 21.97
C PRO A 108 -3.31 -7.25 21.09
N LEU A 109 -2.17 -7.58 21.72
CA LEU A 109 -1.00 -8.10 21.00
C LEU A 109 -1.24 -9.46 20.30
N THR A 110 -2.38 -10.09 20.55
CA THR A 110 -2.81 -11.32 19.89
C THR A 110 -3.68 -11.07 18.66
N ALA A 111 -4.12 -9.84 18.39
CA ALA A 111 -4.95 -9.50 17.23
C ALA A 111 -4.84 -8.00 16.91
N TYR A 112 -4.01 -7.61 15.94
CA TYR A 112 -3.71 -6.21 15.67
C TYR A 112 -3.35 -5.95 14.20
N TRP A 113 -3.36 -4.67 13.83
CA TRP A 113 -2.83 -4.19 12.55
C TRP A 113 -1.33 -3.91 12.67
N GLY A 114 -0.50 -4.72 12.01
CA GLY A 114 0.91 -4.44 11.81
C GLY A 114 1.10 -3.33 10.77
N TYR A 115 2.07 -2.45 11.01
CA TYR A 115 2.38 -1.31 10.14
C TYR A 115 3.71 -1.54 9.42
N TRP A 116 3.72 -1.35 8.10
CA TRP A 116 4.79 -1.75 7.20
C TRP A 116 5.16 -0.65 6.22
N GLN A 117 6.43 -0.64 5.83
CA GLN A 117 7.00 0.36 4.94
C GLN A 117 7.91 -0.29 3.91
N ALA A 118 7.91 0.25 2.70
CA ALA A 118 8.85 -0.16 1.67
C ALA A 118 9.11 0.96 0.65
N PRO A 119 10.32 1.03 0.06
CA PRO A 119 10.52 1.74 -1.19
C PRO A 119 9.86 0.96 -2.35
N ASP A 120 9.60 1.65 -3.46
CA ASP A 120 9.16 1.02 -4.70
C ASP A 120 10.23 0.04 -5.23
N GLY A 121 9.83 -1.20 -5.53
CA GLY A 121 10.74 -2.27 -5.91
C GLY A 121 11.47 -2.94 -4.74
N GLY A 122 11.15 -2.55 -3.50
CA GLY A 122 11.84 -3.02 -2.30
C GLY A 122 11.20 -4.23 -1.62
N ASN A 123 11.56 -4.41 -0.34
CA ASN A 123 10.95 -5.39 0.55
C ASN A 123 10.19 -4.66 1.66
N TRP A 124 9.10 -5.26 2.13
CA TRP A 124 8.40 -4.80 3.32
C TRP A 124 9.28 -4.89 4.56
N GLY A 125 9.39 -3.79 5.29
CA GLY A 125 9.94 -3.73 6.65
C GLY A 125 8.86 -3.33 7.64
N PHE A 126 8.86 -3.94 8.83
CA PHE A 126 7.98 -3.51 9.91
C PHE A 126 8.41 -2.09 10.35
N ALA A 127 7.45 -1.18 10.44
CA ALA A 127 7.72 0.21 10.74
C ALA A 127 8.33 0.36 12.15
N GLN A 128 9.36 1.19 12.27
CA GLN A 128 10.06 1.45 13.54
C GLN A 128 9.50 2.68 14.27
N SER A 129 8.58 3.40 13.65
CA SER A 129 7.87 4.55 14.23
C SER A 129 6.36 4.37 14.09
N GLY A 130 5.60 5.05 14.94
CA GLY A 130 4.14 5.03 14.89
C GLY A 130 3.59 5.71 13.63
N VAL A 131 2.37 5.33 13.22
CA VAL A 131 1.69 5.86 12.02
C VAL A 131 1.51 7.38 12.04
N MET A 132 1.52 8.01 13.21
CA MET A 132 1.39 9.47 13.36
C MET A 132 2.70 10.21 13.08
N ASP A 133 3.84 9.58 13.37
CA ASP A 133 5.17 10.20 13.35
C ASP A 133 5.98 9.78 12.11
N SER A 134 5.62 8.65 11.50
CA SER A 134 6.18 8.18 10.25
C SER A 134 5.85 9.15 9.12
N LYS A 135 6.85 9.64 8.38
CA LYS A 135 6.69 10.49 7.20
C LYS A 135 7.14 9.75 5.94
N PRO A 136 6.21 9.12 5.19
CA PRO A 136 6.57 8.35 4.01
C PRO A 136 7.24 9.23 2.95
N PRO A 137 8.35 8.78 2.35
CA PRO A 137 8.88 9.41 1.14
C PRO A 137 7.85 9.38 0.01
N ALA A 138 7.82 10.41 -0.83
CA ALA A 138 7.02 10.37 -2.05
C ALA A 138 7.47 9.19 -2.94
N GLY A 139 6.50 8.48 -3.52
CA GLY A 139 6.71 7.31 -4.34
C GLY A 139 6.88 6.00 -3.58
N SER A 140 6.88 6.02 -2.25
CA SER A 140 7.00 4.84 -1.41
C SER A 140 5.68 4.07 -1.25
N PHE A 141 5.77 2.95 -0.54
CA PHE A 141 4.67 2.10 -0.14
C PHE A 141 4.51 2.11 1.37
N GLU A 142 3.26 2.26 1.80
CA GLU A 142 2.82 2.12 3.17
C GLU A 142 1.85 0.93 3.26
N GLY A 143 1.96 0.13 4.31
CA GLY A 143 1.27 -1.15 4.41
C GLY A 143 0.65 -1.38 5.78
N TRP A 144 -0.56 -1.94 5.80
CA TRP A 144 -1.19 -2.47 7.00
C TRP A 144 -1.55 -3.92 6.76
N SER A 145 -1.13 -4.80 7.66
CA SER A 145 -1.51 -6.21 7.61
C SER A 145 -2.10 -6.64 8.94
N PHE A 146 -3.18 -7.42 8.91
CA PHE A 146 -3.68 -7.98 10.15
C PHE A 146 -2.79 -9.15 10.61
N ALA A 147 -2.59 -9.26 11.91
CA ALA A 147 -1.89 -10.36 12.54
C ALA A 147 -2.74 -10.89 13.68
N LYS A 148 -3.08 -12.19 13.63
CA LYS A 148 -3.77 -12.89 14.71
C LYS A 148 -2.92 -14.03 15.26
N ASP A 149 -2.84 -14.12 16.58
CA ASP A 149 -2.09 -15.11 17.35
C ASP A 149 -0.60 -15.15 16.96
N LYS A 150 -0.02 -13.97 16.69
CA LYS A 150 1.37 -13.77 16.25
C LYS A 150 2.02 -12.61 17.01
N SER A 151 3.27 -12.79 17.42
CA SER A 151 4.08 -11.68 17.94
C SER A 151 4.43 -10.67 16.83
N ALA A 152 4.90 -9.48 17.21
CA ALA A 152 5.35 -8.46 16.26
C ALA A 152 6.40 -9.00 15.28
N ASP A 153 7.38 -9.77 15.77
CA ASP A 153 8.45 -10.37 14.95
C ASP A 153 7.94 -11.44 13.97
N ALA A 154 6.74 -11.99 14.22
CA ALA A 154 6.10 -13.00 13.38
C ALA A 154 4.90 -12.45 12.59
N ALA A 155 4.63 -11.14 12.70
CA ALA A 155 3.55 -10.51 11.96
C ALA A 155 3.80 -10.67 10.45
N PRO A 156 2.80 -11.09 9.67
CA PRO A 156 2.99 -11.26 8.24
C PRO A 156 3.02 -9.90 7.56
N ALA A 157 3.96 -9.68 6.65
CA ALA A 157 3.92 -8.51 5.77
C ALA A 157 2.69 -8.56 4.84
N PRO A 158 2.28 -7.43 4.22
CA PRO A 158 1.29 -7.46 3.15
C PRO A 158 1.72 -8.42 2.02
N ARG A 159 0.78 -9.22 1.51
CA ARG A 159 1.02 -10.20 0.43
C ARG A 159 1.28 -9.55 -0.93
N ILE A 160 0.81 -8.32 -1.11
CA ILE A 160 1.09 -7.54 -2.31
C ILE A 160 2.53 -7.02 -2.24
N PRO A 161 3.40 -7.34 -3.22
CA PRO A 161 4.76 -6.82 -3.25
C PRO A 161 4.74 -5.30 -3.47
N PRO A 162 5.67 -4.53 -2.87
CA PRO A 162 5.70 -3.08 -2.99
C PRO A 162 6.36 -2.67 -4.32
N VAL A 163 5.76 -3.07 -5.43
CA VAL A 163 6.23 -2.80 -6.79
C VAL A 163 5.12 -2.08 -7.53
N ARG A 164 5.38 -0.83 -7.90
CA ARG A 164 4.46 -0.05 -8.71
C ARG A 164 4.36 -0.67 -10.10
N GLN A 165 3.13 -0.94 -10.52
CA GLN A 165 2.89 -1.37 -11.89
C GLN A 165 2.83 -0.14 -12.78
N ALA A 166 3.67 -0.11 -13.83
CA ALA A 166 3.53 0.88 -14.90
C ALA A 166 2.15 0.66 -15.54
N GLY A 167 1.31 1.70 -15.50
CA GLY A 167 -0.13 1.57 -15.73
C GLY A 167 -0.48 0.85 -17.03
N THR A 168 -1.16 -0.29 -16.92
CA THR A 168 -2.22 -0.61 -17.87
C THR A 168 -3.46 0.16 -17.43
N SER A 169 -3.57 1.41 -17.87
CA SER A 169 -4.85 2.10 -17.81
C SER A 169 -5.86 1.32 -18.67
N GLY A 170 -6.78 0.60 -18.00
CA GLY A 170 -8.01 0.10 -18.59
C GLY A 170 -7.97 -1.29 -19.23
N VAL A 171 -8.31 -2.32 -18.46
CA VAL A 171 -9.15 -3.41 -18.95
C VAL A 171 -10.32 -3.55 -18.00
N THR A 172 -11.47 -3.02 -18.40
CA THR A 172 -12.76 -3.36 -17.82
C THR A 172 -13.11 -4.78 -18.25
N PRO A 173 -13.33 -5.75 -17.35
CA PRO A 173 -13.91 -7.03 -17.76
C PRO A 173 -15.40 -6.82 -18.04
N GLY A 174 -15.77 -6.80 -19.32
CA GLY A 174 -17.15 -7.02 -19.76
C GLY A 174 -17.80 -5.88 -20.55
N GLY A 175 -17.78 -6.02 -21.88
CA GLY A 175 -18.89 -5.63 -22.74
C GLY A 175 -18.96 -4.17 -23.20
N VAL A 176 -18.18 -3.81 -24.22
CA VAL A 176 -18.63 -3.64 -25.63
C VAL A 176 -17.40 -3.36 -26.48
N ALA A 177 -17.30 -4.03 -27.62
CA ALA A 177 -16.21 -3.86 -28.57
C ALA A 177 -16.18 -2.42 -29.09
N TRP A 178 -15.01 -1.79 -29.01
CA TRP A 178 -14.75 -0.51 -29.67
C TRP A 178 -14.87 -0.71 -31.18
N THR A 179 -15.90 -0.12 -31.79
CA THR A 179 -16.07 -0.03 -33.24
C THR A 179 -15.63 1.36 -33.67
N GLY A 180 -14.36 1.54 -34.05
CA GLY A 180 -13.96 2.78 -34.73
C GLY A 180 -12.47 3.00 -34.91
N GLY A 181 -12.10 3.26 -36.17
CA GLY A 181 -11.05 4.22 -36.54
C GLY A 181 -9.80 3.60 -37.15
N GLU A 182 -9.60 3.83 -38.46
CA GLU A 182 -8.43 3.44 -39.25
C GLU A 182 -7.09 3.47 -38.49
N ALA A 183 -6.36 2.35 -38.58
CA ALA A 183 -4.97 2.28 -38.20
C ALA A 183 -4.15 3.33 -38.99
N VAL A 184 -3.54 4.27 -38.28
CA VAL A 184 -2.50 5.10 -38.87
C VAL A 184 -1.30 4.20 -39.14
N ALA A 185 -0.98 4.01 -40.42
CA ALA A 185 0.18 3.22 -40.84
C ALA A 185 1.47 3.75 -40.21
N PRO A 186 2.42 2.89 -39.79
CA PRO A 186 3.70 3.35 -39.31
C PRO A 186 4.46 4.11 -40.41
N ALA A 187 5.21 5.12 -39.99
CA ALA A 187 6.07 5.91 -40.85
C ALA A 187 6.98 5.00 -41.70
N ARG A 188 7.06 5.31 -42.99
CA ARG A 188 8.01 4.67 -43.90
C ARG A 188 9.41 5.18 -43.56
N ASP A 189 10.25 4.32 -42.99
CA ASP A 189 11.68 4.55 -42.89
C ASP A 189 12.29 4.57 -44.30
N SER A 190 12.62 5.76 -44.77
CA SER A 190 13.46 5.98 -45.94
C SER A 190 14.91 5.59 -45.62
N GLY A 191 15.25 4.35 -45.96
CA GLY A 191 16.52 3.90 -46.54
C GLY A 191 17.84 4.28 -45.85
N PHE A 192 18.50 3.27 -45.26
CA PHE A 192 19.95 3.07 -45.42
C PHE A 192 20.34 1.60 -45.14
N PRO A 193 20.98 0.86 -46.06
CA PRO A 193 21.19 -0.58 -45.93
C PRO A 193 22.48 -0.89 -45.15
N TRP A 194 22.39 -1.08 -43.84
CA TRP A 194 23.51 -1.57 -43.01
C TRP A 194 23.79 -3.09 -43.17
N GLY A 195 23.10 -3.78 -44.08
CA GLY A 195 23.22 -5.22 -44.31
C GLY A 195 24.53 -5.71 -44.97
N ALA A 196 25.49 -4.82 -45.24
CA ALA A 196 26.75 -5.17 -45.93
C ALA A 196 28.02 -5.01 -45.07
N VAL A 197 27.94 -4.68 -43.78
CA VAL A 197 29.15 -4.44 -42.95
C VAL A 197 29.48 -5.60 -41.98
N LEU A 198 28.62 -6.60 -41.82
CA LEU A 198 28.92 -7.79 -40.98
C LEU A 198 29.30 -9.03 -41.81
N GLY A 199 30.13 -8.85 -42.84
CA GLY A 199 30.69 -9.94 -43.66
C GLY A 199 32.23 -10.00 -43.71
N GLY A 200 32.92 -9.14 -42.95
CA GLY A 200 34.36 -8.88 -43.13
C GLY A 200 35.27 -9.08 -41.91
N ALA A 201 34.79 -9.61 -40.79
CA ALA A 201 35.59 -9.80 -39.57
C ALA A 201 35.66 -11.26 -39.08
N ALA A 202 35.38 -12.23 -39.95
CA ALA A 202 35.50 -13.67 -39.63
C ALA A 202 36.82 -14.30 -40.13
N VAL A 203 37.77 -13.54 -40.68
CA VAL A 203 38.95 -14.12 -41.36
C VAL A 203 40.30 -13.69 -40.79
N LEU A 204 40.38 -12.88 -39.73
CA LEU A 204 41.67 -12.51 -39.16
C LEU A 204 41.76 -12.68 -37.63
N LEU A 205 42.34 -13.83 -37.27
CA LEU A 205 43.37 -14.04 -36.25
C LEU A 205 43.02 -14.96 -35.06
N VAL A 206 43.00 -16.24 -35.42
CA VAL A 206 43.56 -17.43 -34.74
C VAL A 206 44.98 -17.23 -34.11
N GLY A 207 45.46 -15.99 -33.92
CA GLY A 207 46.81 -15.67 -33.40
C GLY A 207 46.91 -15.43 -31.89
N GLY A 208 45.80 -15.45 -31.14
CA GLY A 208 45.78 -15.03 -29.73
C GLY A 208 46.29 -16.07 -28.72
N ALA A 209 46.25 -17.37 -29.04
CA ALA A 209 46.55 -18.41 -28.06
C ALA A 209 48.05 -18.68 -27.86
N ALA A 210 48.90 -18.42 -28.87
CA ALA A 210 50.34 -18.69 -28.77
C ALA A 210 51.11 -17.62 -27.97
N GLY A 211 50.65 -16.36 -27.97
CA GLY A 211 51.34 -15.24 -27.29
C GLY A 211 51.24 -15.29 -25.76
N MET A 212 50.15 -15.85 -25.22
CA MET A 212 49.88 -15.82 -23.78
C MET A 212 50.74 -16.84 -22.99
N VAL A 213 51.22 -17.92 -23.64
CA VAL A 213 52.08 -18.94 -23.01
C VAL A 213 53.54 -18.47 -22.89
N ALA A 214 54.02 -17.68 -23.85
CA ALA A 214 55.38 -17.12 -23.80
C ALA A 214 55.54 -16.03 -22.72
N TYR A 215 54.51 -15.22 -22.47
CA TYR A 215 54.54 -14.15 -21.46
C TYR A 215 54.59 -14.69 -20.02
N ARG A 216 53.94 -15.84 -19.75
CA ARG A 216 53.88 -16.42 -18.39
C ARG A 216 55.18 -17.08 -17.93
N ARG A 217 56.01 -17.62 -18.84
CA ARG A 217 57.29 -18.24 -18.48
C ARG A 217 58.36 -17.23 -18.06
N LYS A 218 58.32 -16.00 -18.58
CA LYS A 218 59.33 -14.97 -18.27
C LYS A 218 59.15 -14.34 -16.88
N ARG A 219 57.96 -14.44 -16.27
CA ARG A 219 57.67 -13.91 -14.93
C ARG A 219 57.96 -14.90 -13.78
N ALA A 220 58.28 -16.15 -14.07
CA ALA A 220 58.53 -17.19 -13.07
C ALA A 220 60.02 -17.49 -12.86
N SER A 221 60.91 -16.64 -13.37
CA SER A 221 62.38 -16.83 -13.28
C SER A 221 63.13 -15.53 -12.94
N GLY A 222 62.44 -14.56 -12.34
CA GLY A 222 63.02 -13.34 -11.80
C GLY A 222 62.67 -13.19 -10.33
#